data_AF-A0A8H8U1V9-F1
#
_entry.id   AF-A0A8H8U1V9-F1
#
_cell.length_a   1.000
_cell.length_b   1.000
_cell.length_c   1.000
_cell.angle_alpha   90.00
_cell.angle_beta   90.00
_cell.angle_gamma   90.00
#
_symmetry.space_group_name_H-M   'P 1'
#
loop_
_entity.id
_entity.type
_entity.pdbx_description
1 polymer ?
#
loop_
_entity_poly.entity_id
_entity_poly.type
_entity_poly.pdbx_seq_one_letter_code
_entity_poly.pdbx_strand_id
1 'polypeptide(L)'
;MLLTRVILAGAATHLIEVEEQWFEGAPRFSSDGTEYMPGEGHEDSGYTGEPSKAIDDNWELLHWGRFFLLSEDEAREAWGPGYTEYWAPREGGYLAALDVMHQLHCIDHLRKAYFPDIYPSDSPVHGSIHRDHCLDHLRQMVMCNSDLTPVPSRYYTSLDDNYIDSDRPHTCRNFGRIRDWVSARYNGTLAVPRADGLGRQNDEWGGSPGRR
;
A
#
# COMPACT_ATOMS: atom_id res chain seq x y z
N MET A 1 1.17 -7.02 -30.65
CA MET A 1 -0.16 -7.12 -30.02
C MET A 1 -0.02 -6.46 -28.65
N LEU A 2 -0.35 -5.17 -28.53
CA LEU A 2 -0.23 -4.46 -27.24
C LEU A 2 -1.32 -4.99 -26.32
N LEU A 3 -0.93 -5.69 -25.26
CA LEU A 3 -1.78 -6.01 -24.13
C LEU A 3 -1.98 -4.73 -23.31
N THR A 4 -2.84 -3.83 -23.77
CA THR A 4 -3.34 -2.74 -22.93
C THR A 4 -4.36 -3.35 -21.98
N ARG A 5 -3.91 -3.98 -20.89
CA ARG A 5 -4.79 -4.51 -19.84
C ARG A 5 -4.69 -3.64 -18.59
N VAL A 6 -5.84 -3.07 -18.25
CA VAL A 6 -6.28 -2.55 -16.95
C VAL A 6 -5.39 -1.46 -16.35
N ILE A 7 -5.53 -0.27 -16.93
CA ILE A 7 -5.48 0.98 -16.17
C ILE A 7 -6.88 1.56 -16.34
N LEU A 8 -7.40 2.28 -15.35
CA LEU A 8 -8.50 3.23 -15.56
C LEU A 8 -8.09 4.14 -16.74
N ALA A 9 -8.38 3.74 -17.99
CA ALA A 9 -7.55 4.09 -19.13
C ALA A 9 -7.72 5.56 -19.55
N GLY A 10 -8.70 6.26 -18.97
CA GLY A 10 -8.84 7.72 -19.05
C GLY A 10 -8.57 8.48 -17.74
N ALA A 11 -8.96 7.94 -16.58
CA ALA A 11 -9.11 8.76 -15.37
C ALA A 11 -7.80 9.00 -14.58
N ALA A 12 -6.82 8.09 -14.67
CA ALA A 12 -5.57 8.15 -13.89
C ALA A 12 -4.30 7.95 -14.73
N THR A 13 -4.43 7.76 -16.04
CA THR A 13 -3.32 7.44 -16.95
C THR A 13 -2.25 8.53 -17.03
N HIS A 14 -2.65 9.79 -16.82
CA HIS A 14 -1.73 10.93 -16.73
C HIS A 14 -0.89 10.95 -15.44
N LEU A 15 -1.23 10.12 -14.45
CA LEU A 15 -0.53 10.00 -13.17
C LEU A 15 0.51 8.89 -13.15
N ILE A 16 0.72 8.21 -14.29
CA ILE A 16 1.85 7.28 -14.49
C ILE A 16 3.13 8.10 -14.73
N GLU A 17 3.34 9.14 -13.93
CA GLU A 17 4.63 9.81 -13.82
C GLU A 17 5.54 8.86 -13.08
N VAL A 18 6.72 8.59 -13.67
CA VAL A 18 7.76 7.82 -13.02
C VAL A 18 8.83 8.76 -12.50
N GLU A 19 9.40 8.41 -11.35
CA GLU A 19 10.48 9.14 -10.72
C GLU A 19 11.56 8.17 -10.25
N GLU A 20 12.78 8.68 -10.14
CA GLU A 20 13.83 7.95 -9.45
C GLU A 20 13.70 8.20 -7.94
N GLN A 21 13.56 7.12 -7.17
CA GLN A 21 13.52 7.16 -5.73
C GLN A 21 14.70 6.38 -5.17
N TRP A 22 15.54 7.03 -4.38
CA TRP A 22 16.57 6.34 -3.63
C TRP A 22 15.93 5.57 -2.47
N PHE A 23 16.18 4.26 -2.41
CA PHE A 23 15.75 3.42 -1.29
C PHE A 23 16.81 3.47 -0.19
N GLU A 24 16.35 3.47 1.05
CA GLU A 24 17.17 3.50 2.25
C GLU A 24 16.72 2.40 3.21
N GLY A 25 17.60 2.04 4.15
CA GLY A 25 17.30 1.07 5.19
C GLY A 25 17.93 -0.32 4.97
N ALA A 26 18.95 -0.45 4.12
CA ALA A 26 19.81 -1.63 4.15
C ALA A 26 20.59 -1.67 5.49
N PRO A 27 20.60 -2.81 6.21
CA PRO A 27 21.35 -2.91 7.46
C PRO A 27 22.86 -2.74 7.20
N ARG A 28 23.55 -2.19 8.20
CA ARG A 28 24.99 -1.97 8.24
C ARG A 28 25.57 -2.70 9.44
N PHE A 29 26.90 -2.89 9.43
CA PHE A 29 27.59 -3.66 10.45
C PHE A 29 28.71 -2.84 11.05
N SER A 30 28.71 -2.74 12.38
CA SER A 30 29.76 -2.09 13.16
C SER A 30 31.06 -2.90 13.07
N SER A 31 32.18 -2.33 13.55
CA SER A 31 33.48 -3.00 13.50
C SER A 31 33.56 -4.31 14.29
N ASP A 32 32.67 -4.49 15.26
CA ASP A 32 32.50 -5.70 16.06
C ASP A 32 31.51 -6.72 15.47
N GLY A 33 30.91 -6.41 14.31
CA GLY A 33 29.94 -7.26 13.63
C GLY A 33 28.49 -7.02 14.06
N THR A 34 28.23 -6.07 14.96
CA THR A 34 26.86 -5.74 15.39
C THR A 34 26.08 -5.12 14.23
N GLU A 35 24.94 -5.73 13.88
CA GLU A 35 23.99 -5.22 12.90
C GLU A 35 23.29 -3.97 13.45
N TYR A 36 23.15 -2.95 12.60
CA TYR A 36 22.39 -1.74 12.91
C TYR A 36 21.78 -1.15 11.64
N MET A 37 20.69 -0.42 11.80
CA MET A 37 20.10 0.37 10.73
C MET A 37 20.79 1.75 10.71
N PRO A 38 21.36 2.19 9.57
CA PRO A 38 21.94 3.52 9.45
C PRO A 38 20.85 4.59 9.52
N GLY A 39 21.08 5.65 10.30
CA GLY A 39 20.04 6.58 10.77
C GLY A 39 20.09 6.70 12.28
N GLU A 40 19.60 7.79 12.90
CA GLU A 40 19.55 7.84 14.37
C GLU A 40 18.47 6.89 14.89
N GLY A 41 18.86 5.63 15.15
CA GLY A 41 17.95 4.58 15.63
C GLY A 41 17.04 4.05 14.52
N HIS A 42 16.34 2.95 14.79
CA HIS A 42 15.36 2.31 13.91
C HIS A 42 14.18 3.22 13.43
N GLU A 43 14.23 4.52 13.68
CA GLU A 43 13.13 5.48 13.57
C GLU A 43 13.07 6.27 12.25
N ASP A 44 14.07 6.18 11.36
CA ASP A 44 14.17 7.11 10.23
C ASP A 44 13.06 6.98 9.16
N SER A 45 12.31 5.88 9.10
CA SER A 45 11.14 5.77 8.21
C SER A 45 9.83 6.20 8.86
N GLY A 46 9.71 6.10 10.19
CA GLY A 46 8.43 6.21 10.90
C GLY A 46 7.42 5.08 10.64
N TYR A 47 7.78 4.03 9.87
CA TYR A 47 6.88 2.92 9.49
C TYR A 47 7.28 1.56 10.08
N THR A 48 8.47 1.44 10.67
CA THR A 48 9.03 0.18 11.18
C THR A 48 9.57 0.34 12.60
N GLY A 49 9.72 -0.76 13.34
CA GLY A 49 10.26 -0.77 14.70
C GLY A 49 9.30 -1.37 15.72
N GLU A 50 9.57 -1.12 17.00
CA GLU A 50 8.70 -1.52 18.10
C GLU A 50 7.31 -0.86 17.98
N PRO A 51 6.21 -1.60 18.24
CA PRO A 51 4.86 -1.07 18.14
C PRO A 51 4.68 0.24 18.91
N SER A 52 4.21 1.27 18.20
CA SER A 52 3.93 2.58 18.79
C SER A 52 2.75 3.22 18.09
N LYS A 53 2.06 4.13 18.80
CA LYS A 53 0.96 4.90 18.22
C LYS A 53 1.40 5.70 16.99
N ALA A 54 2.62 6.24 17.00
CA ALA A 54 3.14 7.02 15.88
C ALA A 54 3.27 6.17 14.60
N ILE A 55 3.80 4.95 14.72
CA ILE A 55 3.88 4.01 13.60
C ILE A 55 2.47 3.62 13.11
N ASP A 56 1.55 3.35 14.04
CA ASP A 56 0.16 3.01 13.69
C ASP A 56 -0.53 4.15 12.94
N ASP A 57 -0.42 5.38 13.44
CA ASP A 57 -0.98 6.58 12.79
C ASP A 57 -0.36 6.78 11.38
N ASN A 58 0.95 6.57 11.21
CA ASN A 58 1.63 6.70 9.93
C ASN A 58 1.10 5.67 8.91
N TRP A 59 0.94 4.41 9.30
CA TRP A 59 0.35 3.37 8.44
C TRP A 59 -1.11 3.67 8.10
N GLU A 60 -1.91 4.05 9.10
CA GLU A 60 -3.31 4.40 8.90
C GLU A 60 -3.46 5.54 7.88
N LEU A 61 -2.65 6.60 8.01
CA LEU A 61 -2.60 7.73 7.08
C LEU A 61 -2.19 7.29 5.66
N LEU A 62 -1.20 6.41 5.55
CA LEU A 62 -0.61 5.96 4.29
C LEU A 62 -1.65 5.29 3.39
N HIS A 63 -2.55 4.47 3.97
CA HIS A 63 -3.62 3.79 3.25
C HIS A 63 -5.04 4.34 3.58
N TRP A 64 -5.14 5.54 4.15
CA TRP A 64 -6.42 6.16 4.50
C TRP A 64 -7.24 6.55 3.26
N GLY A 65 -8.57 6.48 3.35
CA GLY A 65 -9.45 6.90 2.24
C GLY A 65 -9.27 6.06 0.98
N ARG A 66 -8.82 4.81 1.12
CA ARG A 66 -8.44 3.93 0.01
C ARG A 66 -9.58 3.49 -0.90
N PHE A 67 -10.82 3.58 -0.43
CA PHE A 67 -12.00 3.15 -1.19
C PHE A 67 -12.76 4.32 -1.78
N PHE A 68 -13.08 4.27 -3.06
CA PHE A 68 -13.87 5.30 -3.75
C PHE A 68 -14.90 4.64 -4.65
N LEU A 69 -15.92 5.40 -5.05
CA LEU A 69 -16.89 4.93 -6.01
C LEU A 69 -16.37 5.11 -7.44
N LEU A 70 -16.67 4.12 -8.29
CA LEU A 70 -16.59 4.22 -9.74
C LEU A 70 -17.96 4.61 -10.29
N SER A 71 -17.96 5.36 -11.39
CA SER A 71 -19.14 5.49 -12.24
C SER A 71 -19.47 4.15 -12.87
N GLU A 72 -20.69 4.01 -13.40
CA GLU A 72 -21.07 2.78 -14.07
C GLU A 72 -20.18 2.50 -15.30
N ASP A 73 -19.81 3.54 -16.05
CA ASP A 73 -18.93 3.40 -17.21
C ASP A 73 -17.50 2.99 -16.79
N GLU A 74 -16.97 3.59 -15.72
CA GLU A 74 -15.66 3.20 -15.17
C GLU A 74 -15.66 1.74 -14.69
N ALA A 75 -16.72 1.30 -14.01
CA ALA A 75 -16.86 -0.08 -13.56
C ALA A 75 -16.97 -1.07 -14.73
N ARG A 76 -17.77 -0.73 -15.75
CA ARG A 76 -17.93 -1.52 -16.97
C ARG A 76 -16.61 -1.63 -17.75
N GLU A 77 -15.86 -0.54 -17.84
CA GLU A 77 -14.54 -0.53 -18.50
C GLU A 77 -13.53 -1.38 -17.72
N ALA A 78 -13.48 -1.24 -16.39
CA ALA A 78 -12.52 -1.93 -15.54
C ALA A 78 -12.78 -3.44 -15.43
N TRP A 79 -14.05 -3.86 -15.33
CA TRP A 79 -14.43 -5.23 -14.97
C TRP A 79 -15.16 -5.99 -16.09
N GLY A 80 -15.45 -5.32 -17.21
CA GLY A 80 -16.12 -5.94 -18.35
C GLY A 80 -17.58 -6.29 -18.08
N PRO A 81 -18.19 -7.22 -18.84
CA PRO A 81 -19.62 -7.52 -18.76
C PRO A 81 -20.13 -8.00 -17.39
N GLY A 82 -19.24 -8.54 -16.54
CA GLY A 82 -19.57 -9.00 -15.18
C GLY A 82 -19.58 -7.89 -14.12
N TYR A 83 -19.35 -6.62 -14.50
CA TYR A 83 -19.21 -5.51 -13.55
C TYR A 83 -20.37 -5.36 -12.55
N THR A 84 -21.58 -5.78 -12.93
CA THR A 84 -22.78 -5.72 -12.10
C THR A 84 -22.69 -6.57 -10.83
N GLU A 85 -21.85 -7.61 -10.80
CA GLU A 85 -21.60 -8.42 -9.60
C GLU A 85 -20.88 -7.64 -8.49
N TYR A 86 -20.19 -6.56 -8.84
CA TYR A 86 -19.42 -5.73 -7.91
C TYR A 86 -20.17 -4.48 -7.42
N TRP A 87 -21.47 -4.36 -7.72
CA TRP A 87 -22.29 -3.31 -7.13
C TRP A 87 -22.37 -3.49 -5.62
N ALA A 88 -22.05 -2.46 -4.85
CA ALA A 88 -22.10 -2.47 -3.39
C ALA A 88 -23.39 -1.75 -2.92
N PRO A 89 -24.46 -2.49 -2.55
CA PRO A 89 -25.76 -1.87 -2.25
C PRO A 89 -25.72 -0.96 -1.03
N ARG A 90 -24.91 -1.31 -0.03
CA ARG A 90 -24.73 -0.49 1.19
C ARG A 90 -24.01 0.82 0.91
N GLU A 91 -23.21 0.86 -0.14
CA GLU A 91 -22.47 2.04 -0.55
C GLU A 91 -23.21 2.85 -1.62
N GLY A 92 -24.24 2.28 -2.26
CA GLY A 92 -24.95 2.94 -3.36
C GLY A 92 -24.07 3.16 -4.58
N GLY A 93 -23.13 2.26 -4.87
CA GLY A 93 -22.17 2.44 -5.96
C GLY A 93 -21.24 1.25 -6.18
N TYR A 94 -20.38 1.35 -7.18
CA TYR A 94 -19.27 0.42 -7.41
C TYR A 94 -18.07 0.83 -6.56
N LEU A 95 -17.93 0.22 -5.38
CA LEU A 95 -16.82 0.53 -4.46
C LEU A 95 -15.55 -0.16 -4.93
N ALA A 96 -14.46 0.59 -5.08
CA ALA A 96 -13.16 0.08 -5.49
C ALA A 96 -12.03 0.74 -4.71
N ALA A 97 -10.86 0.10 -4.69
CA ALA A 97 -9.60 0.69 -4.26
C ALA A 97 -8.56 0.49 -5.36
N LEU A 98 -7.54 1.34 -5.42
CA LEU A 98 -6.35 1.02 -6.19
C LEU A 98 -5.60 -0.13 -5.52
N ASP A 99 -5.02 -1.03 -6.32
CA ASP A 99 -4.33 -2.20 -5.80
C ASP A 99 -3.15 -1.84 -4.88
N VAL A 100 -2.42 -0.76 -5.16
CA VAL A 100 -1.36 -0.25 -4.26
C VAL A 100 -1.89 0.12 -2.87
N MET A 101 -3.13 0.63 -2.76
CA MET A 101 -3.72 0.95 -1.45
C MET A 101 -4.14 -0.32 -0.71
N HIS A 102 -4.54 -1.36 -1.43
CA HIS A 102 -4.79 -2.68 -0.85
C HIS A 102 -3.49 -3.33 -0.39
N GLN A 103 -2.42 -3.29 -1.19
CA GLN A 103 -1.09 -3.77 -0.81
C GLN A 103 -0.56 -3.10 0.47
N LEU A 104 -0.66 -1.77 0.58
CA LEU A 104 -0.23 -1.03 1.78
C LEU A 104 -1.02 -1.45 3.03
N HIS A 105 -2.33 -1.66 2.89
CA HIS A 105 -3.16 -2.22 3.95
C HIS A 105 -2.74 -3.66 4.33
N CYS A 106 -2.44 -4.51 3.34
CA CYS A 106 -1.93 -5.86 3.58
C CYS A 106 -0.59 -5.84 4.35
N ILE A 107 0.32 -4.93 3.99
CA ILE A 107 1.60 -4.77 4.68
C ILE A 107 1.39 -4.33 6.13
N ASP A 108 0.48 -3.38 6.40
CA ASP A 108 0.17 -2.97 7.79
C ASP A 108 -0.38 -4.15 8.62
N HIS A 109 -1.27 -4.96 8.04
CA HIS A 109 -1.79 -6.15 8.69
C HIS A 109 -0.69 -7.18 9.00
N LEU A 110 0.24 -7.41 8.07
CA LEU A 110 1.38 -8.31 8.29
C LEU A 110 2.36 -7.75 9.31
N ARG A 111 2.61 -6.44 9.31
CA ARG A 111 3.41 -5.76 10.33
C ARG A 111 2.84 -6.02 11.73
N LYS A 112 1.55 -5.78 11.93
CA LYS A 112 0.86 -6.03 13.21
C LYS A 112 0.89 -7.51 13.60
N ALA A 113 0.84 -8.41 12.62
CA ALA A 113 0.89 -9.86 12.87
C ALA A 113 2.22 -10.35 13.49
N TYR A 114 3.32 -9.59 13.38
CA TYR A 114 4.57 -9.90 14.08
C TYR A 114 4.50 -9.68 15.60
N PHE A 115 3.51 -8.92 16.09
CA PHE A 115 3.34 -8.59 17.51
C PHE A 115 1.97 -9.05 18.03
N PRO A 116 1.69 -10.36 18.07
CA PRO A 116 0.36 -10.90 18.40
C PRO A 116 -0.09 -10.57 19.84
N ASP A 117 0.85 -10.34 20.76
CA ASP A 117 0.54 -9.95 22.14
C ASP A 117 0.03 -8.50 22.24
N ILE A 118 0.40 -7.65 21.28
CA ILE A 118 0.03 -6.23 21.21
C ILE A 118 -1.17 -6.03 20.28
N TYR A 119 -1.20 -6.76 19.16
CA TYR A 119 -2.27 -6.75 18.17
C TYR A 119 -2.94 -8.12 18.09
N PRO A 120 -3.75 -8.49 19.11
CA PRO A 120 -4.49 -9.73 19.07
C PRO A 120 -5.48 -9.71 17.90
N SER A 121 -5.55 -10.82 17.16
CA SER A 121 -6.46 -10.96 16.03
C SER A 121 -7.72 -11.68 16.46
N ASP A 122 -8.78 -10.92 16.73
CA ASP A 122 -10.13 -11.42 17.04
C ASP A 122 -11.08 -11.37 15.83
N SER A 123 -10.63 -10.81 14.70
CA SER A 123 -11.44 -10.67 13.48
C SER A 123 -11.70 -12.02 12.81
N PRO A 124 -12.97 -12.36 12.51
CA PRO A 124 -13.30 -13.57 11.75
C PRO A 124 -12.87 -13.49 10.28
N VAL A 125 -12.52 -12.29 9.78
CA VAL A 125 -12.22 -12.04 8.36
C VAL A 125 -10.72 -11.78 8.12
N HIS A 126 -9.94 -11.41 9.15
CA HIS A 126 -8.50 -11.12 9.05
C HIS A 126 -7.61 -12.15 9.79
N GLY A 127 -8.11 -13.38 9.94
CA GLY A 127 -7.36 -14.52 10.48
C GLY A 127 -6.25 -15.02 9.56
N SER A 128 -5.70 -16.21 9.84
CA SER A 128 -4.56 -16.78 9.11
C SER A 128 -4.75 -16.86 7.59
N ILE A 129 -5.93 -17.28 7.12
CA ILE A 129 -6.25 -17.38 5.68
C ILE A 129 -6.08 -16.02 4.98
N HIS A 130 -6.50 -14.93 5.63
CA HIS A 130 -6.34 -13.58 5.06
C HIS A 130 -4.87 -13.18 5.03
N ARG A 131 -4.08 -13.54 6.05
CA ARG A 131 -2.63 -13.29 6.07
C ARG A 131 -1.92 -14.03 4.94
N ASP A 132 -2.29 -15.28 4.68
CA ASP A 132 -1.76 -16.06 3.55
C ASP A 132 -2.11 -15.42 2.21
N HIS A 133 -3.35 -14.92 2.07
CA HIS A 133 -3.76 -14.15 0.90
C HIS A 133 -2.95 -12.87 0.72
N CYS A 134 -2.73 -12.09 1.80
CA CYS A 134 -1.89 -10.89 1.77
C CYS A 134 -0.47 -11.22 1.27
N LEU A 135 0.15 -12.28 1.81
CA LEU A 135 1.50 -12.69 1.43
C LEU A 135 1.56 -13.10 -0.05
N ASP A 136 0.62 -13.90 -0.53
CA ASP A 136 0.61 -14.32 -1.93
C ASP A 136 0.29 -13.16 -2.88
N HIS A 137 -0.59 -12.24 -2.50
CA HIS A 137 -0.88 -11.03 -3.28
C HIS A 137 0.35 -10.15 -3.43
N LEU A 138 1.07 -9.89 -2.32
CA LEU A 138 2.32 -9.12 -2.35
C LEU A 138 3.40 -9.82 -3.20
N ARG A 139 3.54 -11.15 -3.09
CA ARG A 139 4.44 -11.93 -3.95
C ARG A 139 4.11 -11.76 -5.43
N GLN A 140 2.83 -11.89 -5.79
CA GLN A 140 2.37 -11.69 -7.17
C GLN A 140 2.67 -10.27 -7.66
N MET A 141 2.49 -9.25 -6.81
CA MET A 141 2.74 -7.86 -7.16
C MET A 141 4.22 -7.52 -7.30
N VAL A 142 5.10 -8.08 -6.48
CA VAL A 142 6.55 -7.96 -6.65
C VAL A 142 6.97 -8.56 -8.00
N MET A 143 6.47 -9.75 -8.34
CA MET A 143 6.75 -10.37 -9.64
C MET A 143 6.14 -9.58 -10.81
N CYS A 144 4.96 -9.00 -10.64
CA CYS A 144 4.30 -8.20 -11.67
C CYS A 144 5.09 -6.93 -11.99
N ASN A 145 5.59 -6.24 -10.96
CA ASN A 145 6.38 -5.01 -11.16
C ASN A 145 7.82 -5.31 -11.61
N SER A 146 8.43 -6.42 -11.18
CA SER A 146 9.75 -6.91 -11.60
C SER A 146 10.81 -5.80 -11.74
N ASP A 147 11.12 -5.14 -10.62
CA ASP A 147 12.16 -4.12 -10.60
C ASP A 147 13.53 -4.71 -10.99
N LEU A 148 14.19 -4.09 -11.99
CA LEU A 148 15.46 -4.53 -12.55
C LEU A 148 16.67 -3.78 -11.98
N THR A 149 16.48 -2.96 -10.94
CA THR A 149 17.56 -2.24 -10.25
C THR A 149 18.60 -3.24 -9.72
N PRO A 150 19.87 -3.19 -10.16
CA PRO A 150 20.89 -4.10 -9.68
C PRO A 150 21.23 -3.83 -8.21
N VAL A 151 21.08 -4.85 -7.36
CA VAL A 151 21.45 -4.76 -5.95
C VAL A 151 22.85 -5.36 -5.76
N PRO A 152 23.86 -4.55 -5.37
CA PRO A 152 25.21 -5.04 -5.15
C PRO A 152 25.31 -5.83 -3.82
N SER A 153 26.33 -6.66 -3.73
CA SER A 153 26.82 -7.18 -2.45
C SER A 153 28.05 -6.38 -2.02
N ARG A 154 28.10 -5.99 -0.75
CA ARG A 154 29.16 -5.17 -0.15
C ARG A 154 29.92 -6.00 0.87
N TYR A 155 31.25 -6.02 0.77
CA TYR A 155 32.10 -6.70 1.75
C TYR A 155 32.16 -5.93 3.07
N TYR A 156 31.97 -6.64 4.18
CA TYR A 156 32.12 -6.12 5.54
C TYR A 156 33.23 -6.88 6.25
N THR A 157 34.33 -6.18 6.57
CA THR A 157 35.48 -6.78 7.28
C THR A 157 35.08 -7.39 8.62
N SER A 158 34.09 -6.83 9.31
CA SER A 158 33.59 -7.34 10.59
C SER A 158 32.85 -8.68 10.47
N LEU A 159 32.35 -9.01 9.28
CA LEU A 159 31.71 -10.29 8.98
C LEU A 159 32.64 -11.28 8.26
N ASP A 160 33.75 -10.79 7.71
CA ASP A 160 34.57 -11.52 6.73
C ASP A 160 33.75 -12.05 5.53
N ASP A 161 32.67 -11.35 5.17
CA ASP A 161 31.74 -11.76 4.11
C ASP A 161 31.06 -10.55 3.46
N ASN A 162 30.36 -10.80 2.36
CA ASN A 162 29.51 -9.85 1.67
C ASN A 162 28.08 -9.88 2.22
N TYR A 163 27.44 -8.71 2.28
CA TYR A 163 26.01 -8.57 2.54
C TYR A 163 25.33 -7.73 1.47
N ILE A 164 24.04 -7.99 1.21
CA ILE A 164 23.25 -7.32 0.18
C ILE A 164 23.00 -5.85 0.56
N ASP A 165 23.31 -4.93 -0.35
CA ASP A 165 23.17 -3.50 -0.13
C ASP A 165 22.05 -2.93 -1.01
N SER A 166 20.82 -3.05 -0.50
CA SER A 166 19.59 -2.64 -1.18
C SER A 166 19.38 -1.13 -1.27
N ASP A 167 20.25 -0.30 -0.71
CA ASP A 167 20.13 1.17 -0.82
C ASP A 167 20.51 1.63 -2.22
N ARG A 168 19.55 1.62 -3.16
CA ARG A 168 19.78 1.87 -4.58
C ARG A 168 18.74 2.86 -5.14
N PRO A 169 19.02 3.51 -6.28
CA PRO A 169 18.00 4.29 -6.98
C PRO A 169 17.07 3.33 -7.74
N HIS A 170 15.78 3.42 -7.47
CA HIS A 170 14.72 2.65 -8.12
C HIS A 170 13.88 3.54 -9.03
N THR A 171 13.34 2.99 -10.12
CA THR A 171 12.34 3.69 -10.92
C THR A 171 10.95 3.38 -10.38
N CYS A 172 10.33 4.36 -9.73
CA CYS A 172 9.03 4.22 -9.09
C CYS A 172 7.96 5.01 -9.83
N ARG A 173 6.69 4.63 -9.65
CA ARG A 173 5.58 5.54 -9.98
C ARG A 173 5.51 6.59 -8.88
N ASN A 174 5.23 7.84 -9.24
CA ASN A 174 5.10 8.90 -8.25
C ASN A 174 3.92 8.62 -7.31
N PHE A 175 4.24 8.18 -6.10
CA PHE A 175 3.23 7.74 -5.15
C PHE A 175 2.43 8.92 -4.59
N GLY A 176 3.05 10.11 -4.46
CA GLY A 176 2.36 11.34 -4.05
C GLY A 176 1.21 11.70 -4.98
N ARG A 177 1.44 11.67 -6.31
CA ARG A 177 0.42 11.89 -7.34
C ARG A 177 -0.72 10.88 -7.26
N ILE A 178 -0.38 9.61 -7.05
CA ILE A 178 -1.37 8.54 -6.86
C ILE A 178 -2.21 8.80 -5.60
N ARG A 179 -1.55 9.18 -4.49
CA ARG A 179 -2.20 9.46 -3.21
C ARG A 179 -3.15 10.65 -3.29
N ASP A 180 -2.74 11.71 -3.96
CA ASP A 180 -3.55 12.91 -4.20
C ASP A 180 -4.81 12.56 -5.00
N TRP A 181 -4.66 11.76 -6.06
CA TRP A 181 -5.78 11.31 -6.86
C TRP A 181 -6.76 10.44 -6.07
N VAL A 182 -6.27 9.50 -5.27
CA VAL A 182 -7.13 8.67 -4.40
C VAL A 182 -7.89 9.55 -3.41
N SER A 183 -7.25 10.55 -2.79
CA SER A 183 -7.93 11.53 -1.93
C SER A 183 -9.02 12.29 -2.68
N ALA A 184 -8.73 12.76 -3.90
CA ALA A 184 -9.70 13.47 -4.72
C ALA A 184 -10.91 12.61 -5.10
N ARG A 185 -10.72 11.29 -5.28
CA ARG A 185 -11.79 10.31 -5.53
C ARG A 185 -12.58 9.95 -4.27
N TYR A 186 -11.92 9.89 -3.11
CA TYR A 186 -12.57 9.53 -1.85
C TYR A 186 -13.59 10.57 -1.40
N ASN A 187 -13.17 11.84 -1.35
CA ASN A 187 -14.00 12.93 -0.82
C ASN A 187 -13.73 14.31 -1.43
N GLY A 188 -12.96 14.38 -2.51
CA GLY A 188 -12.59 15.63 -3.17
C GLY A 188 -13.35 15.88 -4.47
N THR A 189 -12.69 16.59 -5.38
CA THR A 189 -13.26 17.10 -6.63
C THR A 189 -13.59 16.03 -7.67
N LEU A 190 -13.06 14.80 -7.50
CA LEU A 190 -13.27 13.69 -8.43
C LEU A 190 -14.22 12.62 -7.86
N ALA A 191 -14.86 12.88 -6.72
CA ALA A 191 -15.74 11.93 -6.08
C ALA A 191 -16.98 11.64 -6.94
N VAL A 192 -17.28 10.35 -7.12
CA VAL A 192 -18.51 9.90 -7.78
C VAL A 192 -19.65 9.86 -6.76
N PRO A 193 -20.82 10.47 -7.04
CA PRO A 193 -21.95 10.46 -6.13
C PRO A 193 -22.48 9.05 -5.86
N ARG A 194 -23.00 8.84 -4.64
CA ARG A 194 -23.76 7.65 -4.25
C ARG A 194 -25.15 7.71 -4.88
N ALA A 195 -25.73 6.55 -5.19
CA ALA A 195 -27.12 6.45 -5.59
C ALA A 195 -28.06 6.99 -4.49
N ASP A 196 -29.17 7.59 -4.91
CA ASP A 196 -30.06 8.40 -4.07
C ASP A 196 -30.52 7.70 -2.78
N GLY A 197 -30.52 8.45 -1.67
CA GLY A 197 -31.05 8.02 -0.38
C GLY A 197 -30.04 7.34 0.57
N LEU A 198 -28.80 7.13 0.13
CA LEU A 198 -27.73 6.57 0.97
C LEU A 198 -26.70 7.64 1.33
N GLY A 199 -26.77 8.16 2.56
CA GLY A 199 -25.73 9.02 3.12
C GLY A 199 -24.40 8.28 3.27
N ARG A 200 -23.29 9.02 3.35
CA ARG A 200 -21.99 8.43 3.71
C ARG A 200 -22.15 7.77 5.07
N GLN A 201 -22.13 6.44 5.14
CA GLN A 201 -22.07 5.79 6.44
C GLN A 201 -20.70 6.14 7.05
N ASN A 202 -20.68 6.32 8.38
CA ASN A 202 -19.42 6.21 9.11
C ASN A 202 -18.99 4.77 8.94
N ASP A 203 -18.21 4.52 7.90
CA ASP A 203 -17.56 3.25 7.71
C ASP A 203 -16.62 3.02 8.91
N GLU A 204 -16.47 1.75 9.28
CA GLU A 204 -15.33 1.25 10.08
C GLU A 204 -13.96 1.71 9.50
N TRP A 205 -13.97 2.29 8.30
CA TRP A 205 -12.86 2.57 7.42
C TRP A 205 -12.60 4.08 7.16
N GLY A 206 -13.42 4.98 7.71
CA GLY A 206 -13.36 6.44 7.45
C GLY A 206 -13.17 7.31 8.68
N GLY A 207 -12.68 6.74 9.79
CA GLY A 207 -12.11 7.54 10.87
C GLY A 207 -11.00 8.42 10.28
N SER A 208 -11.18 9.74 10.27
CA SER A 208 -10.07 10.65 10.01
C SER A 208 -9.02 10.44 11.09
N PRO A 209 -7.73 10.29 10.75
CA PRO A 209 -6.66 10.34 11.74
C PRO A 209 -6.74 11.71 12.42
N GLY A 210 -7.06 11.74 13.71
CA GLY A 210 -7.17 12.99 14.48
C GLY A 210 -8.57 13.40 14.97
N ARG A 211 -9.60 12.54 14.90
CA ARG A 211 -10.80 12.68 15.74
C ARG A 211 -10.99 11.49 16.67
N ARG A 212 -10.07 11.32 17.61
CA ARG A 212 -10.31 10.71 18.91
C ARG A 212 -9.30 11.26 19.90
#